data_AF-A0A3M1VIV9-F1
#
_entry.id   AF-A0A3M1VIV9-F1
#
_cell.length_a   1.000
_cell.length_b   1.000
_cell.length_c   1.000
_cell.angle_alpha   90.00
_cell.angle_beta   90.00
_cell.angle_gamma   90.00
#
_symmetry.space_group_name_H-M   'P 1'
#
loop_
_entity.id
_entity.type
_entity.pdbx_description
1 polymer ?
#
loop_
_entity_poly.entity_id
_entity_poly.type
_entity_poly.pdbx_seq_one_letter_code
_entity_poly.pdbx_strand_id
1 'polypeptide(L)' 'VYYRVDVFNPLTRTFRQEAALPTARHGIYPVVYDDKIWVAGGGTASGHSESNMVEVFGR' A
#
# COMPACT_ATOMS: atom_id res chain seq x y z
N VAL A 1 -11.06 -2.44 4.14
CA VAL A 1 -10.49 -1.85 2.91
C VAL A 1 -9.96 -0.48 3.27
N TYR A 2 -8.66 -0.24 3.10
CA TYR A 2 -8.01 0.99 3.58
C TYR A 2 -7.10 1.56 2.49
N TYR A 3 -6.94 2.89 2.50
CA TYR A 3 -6.02 3.61 1.60
C TYR A 3 -4.92 4.36 2.36
N ARG A 4 -5.00 4.44 3.70
CA ARG A 4 -4.02 5.17 4.51
C ARG A 4 -2.67 4.46 4.47
N VAL A 5 -1.61 5.21 4.19
CA VAL A 5 -0.23 4.76 4.22
C VAL A 5 0.48 5.46 5.36
N ASP A 6 1.19 4.68 6.16
CA ASP A 6 2.08 5.19 7.22
C ASP A 6 3.49 4.72 6.98
N VAL A 7 4.45 5.60 7.27
CA VAL A 7 5.87 5.27 7.24
C VAL A 7 6.43 5.37 8.64
N PHE A 8 6.98 4.25 9.10
CA PHE A 8 7.65 4.14 10.38
C PHE A 8 9.10 4.61 10.28
N ASN A 9 9.52 5.49 11.19
CA ASN A 9 10.92 5.85 11.38
C ASN A 9 11.48 5.05 12.57
N PRO A 10 12.44 4.13 12.36
CA PRO A 10 12.99 3.30 13.44
C PRO A 10 13.89 4.06 14.42
N LEU A 11 14.46 5.20 14.02
CA LEU A 11 15.31 6.02 14.91
C LEU A 11 14.47 6.78 15.94
N THR A 12 13.37 7.38 15.50
CA THR A 12 12.47 8.16 16.37
C THR A 12 11.34 7.33 16.94
N ARG A 13 11.11 6.11 16.43
CA ARG A 13 10.01 5.22 16.78
C ARG A 13 8.64 5.86 16.60
N THR A 14 8.50 6.65 15.55
CA THR A 14 7.25 7.35 15.24
C THR A 14 6.77 7.00 13.84
N PHE A 15 5.46 7.09 13.65
CA PHE A 15 4.83 7.02 12.34
C PHE A 15 4.60 8.44 11.82
N ARG A 16 4.79 8.64 10.51
CA ARG A 16 4.17 9.75 9.78
C ARG A 16 3.20 9.19 8.77
N GLN A 17 2.14 9.93 8.50
CA GLN A 17 1.26 9.63 7.39
C GLN A 17 1.91 10.05 6.06
N GLU A 18 1.75 9.22 5.03
CA GLU A 18 2.15 9.49 3.65
C GLU A 18 0.94 9.69 2.73
N ALA A 19 1.22 10.00 1.46
CA ALA A 19 0.20 9.97 0.41
C ALA A 19 -0.58 8.64 0.42
N ALA A 20 -1.90 8.75 0.33
CA ALA A 20 -2.80 7.62 0.29
C ALA A 20 -2.57 6.73 -0.95
N LEU A 21 -2.89 5.43 -0.83
CA LEU A 21 -3.06 4.58 -2.00
C LEU A 21 -4.19 5.14 -2.89
N PRO A 22 -4.00 5.24 -4.22
CA PRO A 22 -5.07 5.61 -5.15
C PRO A 22 -6.31 4.71 -5.03
N THR A 23 -6.11 3.41 -4.83
CA THR A 23 -7.20 2.46 -4.59
C THR A 23 -7.09 1.87 -3.19
N ALA A 24 -8.14 2.08 -2.40
CA ALA A 24 -8.28 1.42 -1.11
C ALA A 24 -8.36 -0.10 -1.30
N ARG A 25 -7.52 -0.86 -0.60
CA ARG A 25 -7.45 -2.33 -0.78
C ARG A 25 -7.09 -3.06 0.52
N HIS A 26 -7.21 -4.39 0.50
CA HIS A 26 -6.78 -5.29 1.57
C HIS A 26 -6.16 -6.58 1.00
N GLY A 27 -5.55 -7.41 1.83
CA GLY A 27 -4.93 -8.67 1.38
C GLY A 27 -3.78 -8.44 0.40
N ILE A 28 -2.92 -7.45 0.67
CA ILE A 28 -1.82 -7.04 -0.21
C ILE A 28 -0.45 -7.49 0.31
N TYR A 29 0.47 -7.73 -0.63
CA TYR A 29 1.87 -8.09 -0.37
C TYR A 29 2.79 -7.22 -1.24
N PRO A 30 3.15 -6.00 -0.79
CA PRO A 30 3.99 -5.10 -1.56
C PRO A 30 5.42 -5.63 -1.75
N VAL A 31 6.05 -5.30 -2.87
CA VAL A 31 7.46 -5.60 -3.14
C VAL A 31 8.23 -4.33 -3.50
N VAL A 32 9.53 -4.30 -3.17
CA VAL A 32 10.42 -3.21 -3.58
C VAL A 32 11.19 -3.65 -4.83
N TYR A 33 11.10 -2.86 -5.89
CA TYR A 33 11.83 -3.08 -7.14
C TYR A 33 12.08 -1.75 -7.84
N ASP A 34 13.30 -1.52 -8.32
CA ASP A 34 13.71 -0.28 -9.00
C ASP A 34 13.39 0.99 -8.18
N ASP A 35 13.81 0.96 -6.90
CA ASP A 35 13.58 2.03 -5.91
C ASP A 35 12.11 2.46 -5.73
N LYS A 36 11.17 1.60 -6.12
CA LYS A 36 9.71 1.81 -6.02
C LYS A 36 9.05 0.67 -5.25
N ILE A 37 7.91 0.97 -4.65
CA ILE A 37 7.04 -0.01 -4.01
C ILE A 37 5.94 -0.40 -5.00
N TRP A 38 5.84 -1.68 -5.30
CA TRP A 38 4.83 -2.25 -6.19
C TRP A 38 3.77 -2.96 -5.36
N VAL A 39 2.50 -2.65 -5.62
CA VAL A 39 1.34 -3.28 -4.98
C VAL A 39 0.47 -3.91 -6.06
N ALA A 40 0.50 -5.25 -6.13
CA ALA A 40 -0.30 -6.01 -7.08
C ALA A 40 -1.54 -6.62 -6.40
N GLY A 41 -2.69 -6.51 -7.07
CA GLY A 41 -3.95 -7.12 -6.67
C GLY A 41 -4.50 -6.61 -5.33
N GLY A 42 -5.06 -7.54 -4.55
CA GLY A 42 -5.80 -7.24 -3.33
C GLY A 42 -7.27 -6.89 -3.57
N GLY A 43 -8.07 -6.97 -2.51
CA GLY A 43 -9.52 -6.78 -2.56
C GLY A 43 -9.94 -5.33 -2.32
N THR A 44 -10.79 -4.80 -3.19
CA THR A 44 -11.27 -3.41 -3.15
C THR A 44 -12.61 -3.25 -2.44
N ALA A 45 -13.25 -4.36 -2.02
CA ALA A 45 -14.47 -4.38 -1.23
C ALA A 45 -14.28 -5.17 0.07
N SER A 46 -15.14 -4.94 1.07
CA SER A 46 -15.13 -5.73 2.30
C SER A 46 -15.55 -7.18 2.04
N GLY A 47 -14.93 -8.14 2.74
CA GLY A 47 -15.16 -9.57 2.50
C GLY A 47 -14.24 -10.11 1.40
N HIS A 48 -14.58 -11.27 0.84
CA HIS A 48 -13.81 -11.89 -0.23
C HIS A 48 -13.92 -11.06 -1.51
N SER A 49 -12.84 -10.37 -1.88
CA SER A 49 -12.71 -9.67 -3.15
C SER A 49 -11.25 -9.62 -3.60
N GLU A 50 -11.06 -9.46 -4.90
CA GLU A 50 -9.77 -9.41 -5.55
C GLU A 50 -9.82 -8.45 -6.74
N SER A 51 -8.63 -8.02 -7.20
CA SER A 51 -8.48 -7.16 -8.37
C SER A 51 -7.25 -7.57 -9.16
N ASN A 52 -7.19 -7.15 -10.42
CA ASN A 52 -6.01 -7.24 -11.28
C ASN A 52 -5.22 -5.91 -11.33
N MET A 53 -5.49 -4.99 -10.40
CA MET A 53 -4.86 -3.67 -10.39
C MET A 53 -3.42 -3.74 -9.87
N VAL A 54 -2.52 -3.03 -10.53
CA VAL A 54 -1.15 -2.83 -10.06
C VAL A 54 -0.91 -1.34 -9.89
N GLU A 55 -0.45 -0.94 -8.71
CA GLU A 55 -0.05 0.43 -8.40
C GLU A 55 1.43 0.46 -8.01
N VAL A 56 2.12 1.51 -8.43
CA VAL A 56 3.56 1.71 -8.19
C VAL A 56 3.76 3.04 -7.49
N PHE A 57 4.50 3.01 -6.39
CA PHE A 57 4.78 4.16 -5.54
C PHE A 57 6.27 4.45 -5.58
N GLY A 58 6.64 5.58 -6.16
CA GLY A 58 7.98 6.17 -6.08
C GLY A 58 7.95 7.44 -5.23
N ARG A 59 9.12 7.91 -4.82
CA ARG A 59 9.31 9.29 -4.39
C ARG A 59 9.55 10.21 -5.57
#